data_AF-A0A952I2T8-F1
#
_entry.id   AF-A0A952I2T8-F1
#
_cell.length_a   1.000
_cell.length_b   1.000
_cell.length_c   1.000
_cell.angle_alpha   90.00
_cell.angle_beta   90.00
_cell.angle_gamma   90.00
#
_symmetry.space_group_name_H-M   'P 1'
#
loop_
_entity.id
_entity.type
_entity.pdbx_description
1 polymer ?
#
loop_
_entity_poly.entity_id
_entity_poly.type
_entity_poly.pdbx_seq_one_letter_code
_entity_poly.pdbx_strand_id
1 'polypeptide(L)'
;MAKLRFSALELVQKRQKVEVNPPSNLISDYFGENAYGLKQMRLSLSPNFYEKVKYAIRKGKKIDIDTAEAIASAVKTWALNKGVTHYTH
;
A
#
# COMPACT_ATOMS: atom_id res chain seq x y z
N MET A 1 37.52 16.38 23.65
CA MET A 1 37.19 14.95 23.41
C MET A 1 35.73 14.82 23.00
N ALA A 2 35.43 14.00 22.00
CA ALA A 2 34.11 13.92 21.34
C ALA A 2 33.02 13.31 22.25
N LYS A 3 32.41 14.12 23.13
CA LYS A 3 31.36 13.70 24.09
C LYS A 3 30.15 13.05 23.43
N LEU A 4 29.77 13.49 22.23
CA LEU A 4 28.63 12.95 21.48
C LEU A 4 28.83 11.48 21.08
N ARG A 5 30.07 11.09 20.73
CA ARG A 5 30.39 9.71 20.34
C ARG A 5 30.19 8.75 21.50
N PHE A 6 30.72 9.09 22.66
CA PHE A 6 30.62 8.24 23.85
C PHE A 6 29.17 8.13 24.34
N SER A 7 28.40 9.23 24.31
CA SER A 7 26.97 9.20 24.61
C SER A 7 26.16 8.33 23.66
N ALA A 8 26.46 8.36 22.35
CA ALA A 8 25.81 7.49 21.38
C ALA A 8 26.11 6.00 21.62
N LEU A 9 27.34 5.65 22.03
CA LEU A 9 27.71 4.27 22.35
C LEU A 9 26.94 3.73 23.56
N GLU A 10 26.82 4.52 24.63
CA GLU A 10 26.02 4.15 25.80
C GLU A 10 24.53 3.97 25.45
N LEU A 11 23.98 4.82 24.58
CA LEU A 11 22.59 4.71 24.14
C LEU A 11 22.33 3.43 23.34
N VAL A 12 23.23 3.05 22.45
CA VAL A 12 23.10 1.82 21.65
C VAL A 12 23.18 0.58 22.56
N GLN A 13 24.07 0.59 23.55
CA GLN A 13 24.22 -0.54 24.48
C GLN A 13 22.98 -0.78 25.35
N LYS A 14 22.17 0.27 25.59
CA LYS A 14 20.92 0.19 26.35
C LYS A 14 19.69 -0.19 25.50
N ARG A 15 19.80 -0.24 24.17
CA ARG A 15 18.65 -0.59 23.31
C ARG A 15 18.28 -2.06 23.46
N GLN A 16 17.02 -2.31 23.81
CA GLN A 16 16.46 -3.65 23.80
C GLN A 16 15.99 -4.02 22.38
N LYS A 17 16.04 -5.32 22.08
CA LYS A 17 15.51 -5.86 20.82
C LYS A 17 13.99 -5.66 20.78
N VAL A 18 13.50 -5.10 19.69
CA VAL A 18 12.07 -5.05 19.41
C VAL A 18 11.65 -6.41 18.86
N GLU A 19 10.72 -7.07 19.55
CA GLU A 19 10.08 -8.28 19.04
C GLU A 19 9.05 -7.89 17.98
N VAL A 20 9.06 -8.61 16.85
CA VAL A 20 8.15 -8.37 15.72
C VAL A 20 7.31 -9.62 15.53
N ASN A 21 6.01 -9.49 15.73
CA ASN A 21 5.05 -10.57 15.52
C ASN A 21 4.46 -10.44 14.11
N PRO A 22 4.64 -11.43 13.23
CA PRO A 22 4.02 -11.39 11.91
C PRO A 22 2.49 -11.51 12.03
N PRO A 23 1.72 -10.92 11.09
CA PRO A 23 0.25 -10.99 11.10
C PRO A 23 -0.30 -12.40 10.91
N SER A 24 0.41 -13.24 10.15
CA SER A 24 0.09 -14.65 9.90
C SER A 24 1.38 -15.46 9.75
N ASN A 25 1.28 -16.78 9.93
CA ASN A 25 2.35 -17.73 9.64
C ASN A 25 2.64 -17.85 8.13
N LEU A 26 1.64 -17.60 7.28
CA LEU A 26 1.78 -17.67 5.82
C LEU A 26 1.96 -16.27 5.23
N ILE A 27 3.07 -16.11 4.49
CA ILE A 27 3.41 -14.84 3.82
C ILE A 27 2.32 -14.43 2.83
N SER A 28 1.69 -15.40 2.16
CA SER A 28 0.62 -15.18 1.18
C SER A 28 -0.59 -14.43 1.74
N ASP A 29 -0.83 -14.50 3.05
CA ASP A 29 -2.04 -13.95 3.66
C ASP A 29 -1.98 -12.42 3.76
N TYR A 30 -0.79 -11.89 4.05
CA TYR A 30 -0.55 -10.46 4.20
C TYR A 30 0.25 -9.86 3.04
N PHE A 31 0.80 -10.68 2.14
CA PHE A 31 1.50 -10.19 0.97
C PHE A 31 0.58 -9.35 0.07
N GLY A 32 0.97 -8.10 -0.15
CA GLY A 32 0.18 -7.16 -0.97
C GLY A 32 -1.13 -6.73 -0.32
N GLU A 33 -1.35 -6.99 0.97
CA GLU A 33 -2.60 -6.62 1.65
C GLU A 33 -2.89 -5.11 1.59
N ASN A 34 -1.83 -4.29 1.58
CA ASN A 34 -1.88 -2.83 1.52
C ASN A 34 -1.59 -2.28 0.11
N ALA A 35 -1.68 -3.13 -0.91
CA ALA A 35 -1.58 -2.73 -2.30
C ALA A 35 -2.95 -2.85 -2.99
N TYR A 36 -3.37 -1.80 -3.67
CA TYR A 36 -4.59 -1.82 -4.48
C TYR A 36 -4.30 -2.44 -5.86
N GLY A 37 -4.29 -3.77 -5.91
CA GLY A 37 -3.99 -4.53 -7.12
C GLY A 37 -5.21 -4.97 -7.93
N LEU A 38 -4.97 -5.80 -8.96
CA LEU A 38 -6.02 -6.32 -9.85
C LEU A 38 -7.12 -7.10 -9.12
N LYS A 39 -6.79 -7.80 -8.03
CA LYS A 39 -7.76 -8.55 -7.23
C LYS A 39 -8.76 -7.60 -6.55
N GLN A 40 -8.26 -6.53 -5.95
CA GLN A 40 -9.05 -5.50 -5.29
C GLN A 40 -9.88 -4.74 -6.33
N MET A 41 -9.28 -4.32 -7.45
CA MET A 41 -9.98 -3.67 -8.56
C MET A 41 -11.14 -4.51 -9.10
N ARG A 42 -11.00 -5.83 -9.19
CA ARG A 42 -12.07 -6.72 -9.66
C ARG A 42 -13.27 -6.78 -8.70
N LEU A 43 -13.04 -6.55 -7.40
CA LEU A 43 -14.09 -6.57 -6.38
C LEU A 43 -14.81 -5.22 -6.27
N SER A 44 -14.15 -4.12 -6.59
CA SER A 44 -14.65 -2.77 -6.38
C SER A 44 -15.14 -2.07 -7.65
N LEU A 45 -14.62 -2.42 -8.84
CA LEU A 45 -14.97 -1.80 -10.11
C LEU A 45 -16.03 -2.61 -10.86
N SER A 46 -16.82 -1.92 -11.68
CA SER A 46 -17.69 -2.60 -12.63
C SER A 46 -16.86 -3.35 -13.68
N PRO A 47 -17.40 -4.44 -14.29
CA PRO A 47 -16.66 -5.23 -15.26
C PRO A 47 -16.10 -4.41 -16.43
N ASN A 48 -16.84 -3.40 -16.88
CA ASN A 48 -16.42 -2.52 -17.97
C ASN A 48 -15.17 -1.71 -17.59
N PHE A 49 -15.17 -1.05 -16.43
CA PHE A 49 -14.02 -0.27 -15.97
C PHE A 49 -12.82 -1.16 -15.65
N TYR A 50 -13.05 -2.33 -15.06
CA TYR A 50 -11.99 -3.31 -14.78
C TYR A 50 -11.26 -3.76 -16.05
N GLU A 51 -12.00 -4.13 -17.11
CA GLU A 51 -11.39 -4.56 -18.36
C GLU A 51 -10.68 -3.40 -19.09
N LYS A 52 -11.20 -2.17 -19.03
CA LYS A 52 -10.50 -0.99 -19.54
C LYS A 52 -9.15 -0.78 -18.86
N VAL A 53 -9.09 -0.87 -17.53
CA VAL A 53 -7.85 -0.72 -16.76
C VAL A 53 -6.85 -1.83 -17.08
N LYS A 54 -7.32 -3.08 -17.09
CA LYS A 54 -6.48 -4.24 -17.43
C LYS A 54 -5.91 -4.13 -18.84
N TYR A 55 -6.71 -3.65 -19.79
CA TYR A 55 -6.26 -3.40 -21.15
C TYR A 55 -5.22 -2.26 -21.20
N ALA A 56 -5.46 -1.15 -20.51
CA ALA A 56 -4.54 -0.01 -20.43
C ALA A 56 -3.18 -0.42 -19.86
N ILE A 57 -3.15 -1.19 -18.76
CA ILE A 57 -1.92 -1.73 -18.15
C ILE A 57 -1.17 -2.61 -19.15
N ARG A 58 -1.85 -3.54 -19.84
CA ARG A 58 -1.20 -4.49 -20.76
C ARG A 58 -0.68 -3.84 -22.03
N LYS A 59 -1.36 -2.80 -22.53
CA LYS A 59 -1.05 -2.16 -23.82
C LYS A 59 -0.33 -0.81 -23.68
N GLY A 60 -0.09 -0.34 -22.46
CA GLY A 60 0.54 0.95 -22.20
C GLY A 60 -0.29 2.13 -22.73
N LYS A 61 -1.62 2.04 -22.67
CA LYS A 61 -2.51 3.12 -23.13
C LYS A 61 -2.90 4.05 -21.99
N LYS A 62 -3.24 5.28 -22.35
CA LYS A 62 -3.84 6.25 -21.42
C LYS A 62 -5.23 5.78 -20.99
N ILE A 63 -5.60 6.12 -19.77
CA ILE A 63 -6.92 5.88 -19.19
C ILE A 63 -7.80 7.11 -19.49
N ASP A 64 -9.05 6.88 -19.86
CA ASP A 64 -10.08 7.91 -20.04
C ASP A 64 -10.54 8.47 -18.69
N ILE A 65 -11.00 9.72 -18.67
CA ILE A 65 -11.31 10.43 -17.44
C ILE A 65 -12.39 9.71 -16.61
N ASP A 66 -13.43 9.18 -17.26
CA ASP A 66 -14.50 8.42 -16.60
C ASP A 66 -13.97 7.19 -15.86
N THR A 67 -13.04 6.46 -16.46
CA THR A 67 -12.41 5.30 -15.82
C THR A 67 -11.48 5.73 -14.70
N ALA A 68 -10.77 6.84 -14.85
CA ALA A 68 -9.92 7.38 -13.79
C ALA A 68 -10.73 7.80 -12.56
N GLU A 69 -11.88 8.46 -12.76
CA GLU A 69 -12.80 8.83 -11.67
C GLU A 69 -13.38 7.59 -10.96
N ALA A 70 -13.75 6.56 -11.72
CA ALA A 70 -14.23 5.31 -11.16
C ALA A 70 -13.15 4.62 -10.30
N ILE A 71 -11.89 4.58 -10.77
CA ILE A 71 -10.77 4.06 -10.00
C ILE A 71 -10.56 4.90 -8.73
N ALA A 72 -10.53 6.23 -8.85
CA ALA A 72 -10.29 7.11 -7.71
C ALA A 72 -11.33 6.92 -6.60
N SER A 73 -12.61 6.81 -6.96
CA SER A 73 -13.69 6.53 -6.01
C SER A 73 -13.54 5.16 -5.33
N ALA A 74 -13.21 4.13 -6.11
CA ALA A 74 -12.99 2.78 -5.60
C ALA A 74 -11.75 2.68 -4.69
N VAL A 75 -10.64 3.31 -5.08
CA VAL A 75 -9.40 3.39 -4.29
C VAL A 75 -9.66 4.13 -2.98
N LYS A 76 -10.37 5.25 -3.03
CA LYS A 76 -10.74 6.02 -1.82
C LYS A 76 -11.52 5.15 -0.84
N THR A 77 -12.55 4.46 -1.31
CA THR A 77 -13.37 3.58 -0.46
C THR A 77 -12.54 2.46 0.15
N TRP A 78 -11.68 1.81 -0.65
CA TRP A 78 -10.76 0.78 -0.18
C TRP A 78 -9.75 1.31 0.86
N ALA A 79 -9.19 2.49 0.64
CA ALA A 79 -8.20 3.11 1.51
C ALA A 79 -8.83 3.55 2.84
N LEU A 80 -10.05 4.10 2.81
CA LEU A 80 -10.80 4.48 4.01
C LEU A 80 -11.08 3.27 4.90
N ASN A 81 -11.41 2.11 4.31
CA ASN A 81 -11.59 0.86 5.06
C ASN A 81 -10.31 0.37 5.75
N LYS A 82 -9.14 0.88 5.33
CA LYS A 82 -7.83 0.62 5.96
C LYS A 82 -7.39 1.73 6.91
N GLY A 83 -8.22 2.73 7.18
CA GLY A 83 -7.90 3.85 8.06
C GLY A 83 -6.99 4.90 7.44
N VAL A 84 -6.84 4.92 6.11
CA VAL A 84 -6.07 5.95 5.42
C VAL A 84 -6.78 7.30 5.53
N THR A 85 -6.03 8.34 5.90
CA THR A 85 -6.56 9.71 6.11
C THR A 85 -6.11 10.72 5.07
N HIS A 86 -5.01 10.43 4.37
CA HIS A 86 -4.38 11.35 3.41
C HIS A 86 -4.02 10.62 2.13
N TYR A 87 -3.96 11.35 1.02
CA TYR A 87 -3.39 10.86 -0.22
C TYR A 87 -2.22 11.75 -0.64
N THR A 88 -1.27 11.17 -1.36
CA THR A 88 -0.19 11.87 -2.05
C THR A 88 -0.09 11.35 -3.47
N HIS A 89 0.44 12.18 -4.37
CA HIS A 89 0.89 11.76 -5.69
C HIS A 89 2.20 10.97 -5.59
#